data_AF-F0YK86-F1
#
_entry.id   AF-F0YK86-F1
#
_cell.length_a   1.000
_cell.length_b   1.000
_cell.length_c   1.000
_cell.angle_alpha   90.00
_cell.angle_beta   90.00
_cell.angle_gamma   90.00
#
_symmetry.space_group_name_H-M   'P 1'
#
loop_
_entity.id
_entity.type
_entity.pdbx_description
1 polymer ?
#
loop_
_entity_poly.entity_id
_entity_poly.type
_entity_poly.pdbx_seq_one_letter_code
_entity_poly.pdbx_strand_id
1 'polypeptide(L)'
;LKACPRLQPRYYTISSSAVADPGRVHVTCAVATLPPDGAKAGVCSATLAGAAVGATIRAFVRPSSFRAPPAGKPAPVVLIGPGTGVAPMRAILRERAAALAAGDETAAWGSARVSRATLYFGCKRPDLDHLYSEEMEAWRAGGALDALHVAYSRAQKHKVYVQDLLRRDADAAALAADVLDGKGHVYVCGGTAMGAAVAEALADVLAPKLGSRSDAKAYVDDMQKTGRYVQELWA
;
A
#
# COMPACT_ATOMS: atom_id res chain seq x y z
N LEU A 1 17.36 -33.04 17.12
CA LEU A 1 17.65 -31.81 16.33
C LEU A 1 17.71 -32.02 14.81
N LYS A 2 18.25 -33.14 14.27
CA LYS A 2 18.33 -33.37 12.81
C LYS A 2 16.98 -33.47 12.07
N ALA A 3 15.89 -33.78 12.77
CA ALA A 3 14.55 -33.93 12.19
C ALA A 3 13.73 -32.63 12.12
N CYS A 4 14.17 -31.55 12.79
CA CYS A 4 13.41 -30.29 12.79
C CYS A 4 13.81 -29.43 11.58
N PRO A 5 12.83 -28.86 10.85
CA PRO A 5 13.14 -27.92 9.78
C PRO A 5 13.87 -26.69 10.35
N ARG A 6 14.75 -26.10 9.55
CA ARG A 6 15.44 -24.86 9.93
C ARG A 6 14.43 -23.73 10.11
N LEU A 7 14.66 -22.88 11.12
CA LEU A 7 13.87 -21.67 11.32
C LEU A 7 14.04 -20.76 10.10
N GLN A 8 12.94 -20.54 9.39
CA GLN A 8 12.91 -19.69 8.20
C GLN A 8 12.80 -18.21 8.58
N PRO A 9 13.44 -17.29 7.83
CA PRO A 9 13.20 -15.86 7.99
C PRO A 9 11.74 -15.53 7.64
N ARG A 10 11.21 -14.46 8.23
CA ARG A 10 9.92 -13.88 7.87
C ARG A 10 10.15 -12.56 7.17
N TYR A 11 9.42 -12.34 6.08
CA TYR A 11 9.50 -11.12 5.30
C TYR A 11 8.45 -10.14 5.78
N TYR A 12 8.84 -8.88 5.90
CA TYR A 12 7.97 -7.76 6.14
C TYR A 12 8.28 -6.69 5.10
N THR A 13 7.25 -6.07 4.56
CA THR A 13 7.44 -4.94 3.65
C THR A 13 7.88 -3.72 4.45
N ILE A 14 8.95 -3.07 3.99
CA ILE A 14 9.53 -1.89 4.66
C ILE A 14 8.54 -0.73 4.59
N SER A 15 8.35 -0.04 5.72
CA SER A 15 7.44 1.10 5.85
C SER A 15 8.14 2.44 6.12
N SER A 16 9.42 2.54 5.78
CA SER A 16 10.21 3.78 5.75
C SER A 16 10.74 4.08 4.35
N SER A 17 11.12 5.33 4.09
CA SER A 17 11.91 5.69 2.91
C SER A 17 13.36 5.94 3.34
N ALA A 18 14.31 5.47 2.54
CA ALA A 18 15.73 5.77 2.76
C ALA A 18 16.08 7.26 2.55
N VAL A 19 15.23 7.99 1.84
CA VAL A 19 15.35 9.45 1.66
C VAL A 19 14.87 10.18 2.92
N ALA A 20 13.70 9.80 3.44
CA ALA A 20 13.10 10.46 4.60
C ALA A 20 13.76 10.03 5.93
N ASP A 21 14.22 8.79 6.03
CA ASP A 21 14.80 8.21 7.25
C ASP A 21 16.13 7.48 6.94
N PRO A 22 17.21 8.20 6.57
CA PRO A 22 18.48 7.58 6.24
C PRO A 22 19.02 6.70 7.38
N GLY A 23 19.44 5.48 7.04
CA GLY A 23 19.97 4.51 8.00
C GLY A 23 18.93 3.85 8.91
N ARG A 24 17.62 4.07 8.69
CA ARG A 24 16.53 3.47 9.47
C ARG A 24 15.58 2.64 8.62
N VAL A 25 15.23 1.47 9.13
CA VAL A 25 14.23 0.58 8.52
C VAL A 25 13.03 0.47 9.45
N HIS A 26 11.85 0.85 8.99
CA HIS A 26 10.61 0.68 9.72
C HIS A 26 9.86 -0.56 9.22
N VAL A 27 9.18 -1.24 10.14
CA VAL A 27 8.38 -2.44 9.86
C VAL A 27 6.99 -2.26 10.46
N THR A 28 5.95 -2.55 9.67
CA THR A 28 4.56 -2.62 10.14
C THR A 28 4.18 -4.09 10.32
N CYS A 29 4.05 -4.55 11.56
CA CYS A 29 3.88 -5.97 11.88
C CYS A 29 2.55 -6.25 12.59
N ALA A 30 1.74 -7.13 12.02
CA ALA A 30 0.63 -7.74 12.75
C ALA A 30 1.16 -8.83 13.69
N VAL A 31 0.85 -8.72 14.97
CA VAL A 31 1.20 -9.73 15.97
C VAL A 31 0.26 -10.92 15.82
N ALA A 32 0.81 -12.09 15.51
CA ALA A 32 0.03 -13.29 15.23
C ALA A 32 -0.16 -14.10 16.52
N THR A 33 -1.41 -14.37 16.88
CA THR A 33 -1.81 -15.28 17.96
C THR A 33 -2.57 -16.46 17.36
N LEU A 34 -2.19 -17.69 17.75
CA LEU A 34 -2.69 -18.96 17.20
C LEU A 34 -2.84 -20.01 18.30
N PRO A 35 -4.01 -20.64 18.52
CA PRO A 35 -5.35 -20.30 18.03
C PRO A 35 -5.83 -18.92 18.54
N PRO A 36 -7.06 -18.49 18.21
CA PRO A 36 -7.65 -17.23 18.72
C PRO A 36 -7.70 -17.13 20.24
N ASP A 37 -7.58 -18.25 20.96
CA ASP A 37 -7.44 -18.34 22.42
C ASP A 37 -6.05 -17.90 22.92
N GLY A 38 -5.10 -17.63 22.03
CA GLY A 38 -3.75 -17.18 22.34
C GLY A 38 -2.78 -18.29 22.75
N ALA A 39 -3.13 -19.57 22.61
CA ALA A 39 -2.32 -20.67 23.16
C ALA A 39 -0.91 -20.80 22.54
N LYS A 40 -0.68 -20.23 21.35
CA LYS A 40 0.62 -20.09 20.69
C LYS A 40 0.72 -18.72 20.02
N ALA A 41 1.94 -18.28 19.78
CA ALA A 41 2.21 -17.02 19.09
C ALA A 41 3.05 -17.25 17.84
N GLY A 42 2.91 -16.36 16.86
CA GLY A 42 3.79 -16.33 15.70
C GLY A 42 5.21 -16.01 16.15
N VAL A 43 6.17 -16.89 15.82
CA VAL A 43 7.54 -16.80 16.31
C VAL A 43 8.17 -15.43 16.04
N CYS A 44 8.17 -14.97 14.78
CA CYS A 44 8.83 -13.72 14.41
C CYS A 44 8.06 -12.49 14.91
N SER A 45 6.74 -12.45 14.73
CA SER A 45 5.94 -11.28 15.13
C SER A 45 5.88 -11.09 16.65
N ALA A 46 5.83 -12.16 17.44
CA ALA A 46 5.96 -12.08 18.89
C ALA A 46 7.37 -11.66 19.34
N THR A 47 8.41 -12.16 18.66
CA THR A 47 9.79 -11.74 18.95
C THR A 47 9.96 -10.23 18.69
N LEU A 48 9.45 -9.71 17.58
CA LEU A 48 9.50 -8.28 17.26
C LEU A 48 8.68 -7.45 18.25
N ALA A 49 7.48 -7.90 18.61
CA ALA A 49 6.61 -7.19 19.55
C ALA A 49 7.19 -7.15 20.99
N GLY A 50 7.92 -8.19 21.39
CA GLY A 50 8.55 -8.28 22.70
C GLY A 50 9.98 -7.73 22.78
N ALA A 51 10.56 -7.28 21.66
CA ALA A 51 11.93 -6.77 21.64
C ALA A 51 12.03 -5.40 22.35
N ALA A 52 12.96 -5.29 23.30
CA ALA A 52 13.25 -4.03 23.96
C ALA A 52 13.98 -3.05 23.01
N VAL A 53 13.81 -1.75 23.27
CA VAL A 53 14.62 -0.71 22.60
C VAL A 53 16.11 -1.00 22.85
N GLY A 54 16.92 -0.98 21.79
CA GLY A 54 18.34 -1.34 21.84
C GLY A 54 18.65 -2.82 21.61
N ALA A 55 17.64 -3.70 21.52
CA ALA A 55 17.84 -5.09 21.17
C ALA A 55 18.40 -5.25 19.76
N THR A 56 19.30 -6.21 19.57
CA THR A 56 19.86 -6.53 18.25
C THR A 56 18.96 -7.52 17.51
N ILE A 57 18.48 -7.12 16.33
CA ILE A 57 17.70 -7.98 15.43
C ILE A 57 18.55 -8.34 14.21
N ARG A 58 18.65 -9.63 13.90
CA ARG A 58 19.29 -10.08 12.65
C ARG A 58 18.29 -9.97 11.51
N ALA A 59 18.60 -9.15 10.52
CA ALA A 59 17.78 -8.94 9.35
C ALA A 59 18.64 -8.84 8.08
N PHE A 60 18.00 -8.98 6.94
CA PHE A 60 18.58 -8.69 5.63
C PHE A 60 17.53 -8.01 4.76
N VAL A 61 17.97 -7.24 3.77
CA VAL A 61 17.08 -6.56 2.82
C VAL A 61 16.96 -7.40 1.56
N ARG A 62 15.72 -7.60 1.10
CA ARG A 62 15.42 -8.19 -0.20
C ARG A 62 14.81 -7.10 -1.09
N PRO A 63 15.29 -6.92 -2.34
CA PRO A 63 14.67 -5.99 -3.27
C PRO A 63 13.18 -6.32 -3.49
N SER A 64 12.33 -5.30 -3.39
CA SER A 64 10.89 -5.37 -3.68
C SER A 64 10.59 -4.81 -5.09
N SER A 65 9.40 -5.04 -5.64
CA SER A 65 8.89 -4.34 -6.84
C SER A 65 8.14 -3.04 -6.50
N PHE A 66 7.82 -2.79 -5.23
CA PHE A 66 7.25 -1.52 -4.77
C PHE A 66 8.34 -0.44 -4.81
N ARG A 67 8.37 0.29 -5.92
CA ARG A 67 9.20 1.48 -6.14
C ARG A 67 8.31 2.61 -6.60
N ALA A 68 8.70 3.84 -6.28
CA ALA A 68 8.11 5.02 -6.90
C ALA A 68 8.17 4.94 -8.43
N PRO A 69 7.37 5.74 -9.15
CA PRO A 69 7.52 5.90 -10.60
C PRO A 69 8.97 6.19 -11.00
N PRO A 70 9.42 5.82 -12.22
CA PRO A 70 10.79 6.06 -12.65
C PRO A 70 11.16 7.55 -12.54
N ALA A 71 12.39 7.83 -12.10
CA ALA A 71 12.92 9.20 -12.04
C ALA A 71 12.79 9.92 -13.40
N GLY A 72 12.45 11.20 -13.37
CA GLY A 72 12.19 12.01 -14.57
C GLY A 72 10.91 11.65 -15.34
N LYS A 73 10.09 10.70 -14.85
CA LYS A 73 8.79 10.33 -15.42
C LYS A 73 7.70 10.37 -14.34
N PRO A 74 7.39 11.56 -13.77
CA PRO A 74 6.36 11.69 -12.76
C PRO A 74 5.01 11.24 -13.33
N ALA A 75 4.28 10.46 -12.54
CA ALA A 75 2.97 9.94 -12.87
C ALA A 75 2.11 9.85 -11.60
N PRO A 76 0.77 9.88 -11.72
CA PRO A 76 -0.12 9.62 -10.59
C PRO A 76 0.14 8.25 -9.97
N VAL A 77 -0.08 8.13 -8.67
CA VAL A 77 0.00 6.88 -7.93
C VAL A 77 -1.31 6.59 -7.18
N VAL A 78 -1.79 5.37 -7.36
CA VAL A 78 -2.96 4.83 -6.67
C VAL A 78 -2.47 3.76 -5.70
N LEU A 79 -2.62 4.04 -4.42
CA LEU A 79 -2.07 3.26 -3.32
C LEU A 79 -3.21 2.52 -2.62
N ILE A 80 -3.21 1.19 -2.63
CA ILE A 80 -4.30 0.36 -2.09
C ILE A 80 -3.73 -0.66 -1.09
N GLY A 81 -3.95 -0.40 0.20
CA GLY A 81 -3.28 -1.18 1.26
C GLY A 81 -4.06 -1.21 2.57
N PRO A 82 -5.09 -2.06 2.72
CA PRO A 82 -5.82 -2.21 3.96
C PRO A 82 -4.99 -2.93 5.05
N GLY A 83 -5.19 -2.52 6.31
CA GLY A 83 -4.49 -3.06 7.47
C GLY A 83 -2.98 -2.89 7.36
N THR A 84 -2.22 -3.94 7.65
CA THR A 84 -0.75 -3.92 7.47
C THR A 84 -0.32 -3.84 6.00
N GLY A 85 -1.26 -3.98 5.06
CA GLY A 85 -1.05 -3.65 3.64
C GLY A 85 -0.59 -2.22 3.39
N VAL A 86 -0.78 -1.30 4.33
CA VAL A 86 -0.34 0.10 4.21
C VAL A 86 1.19 0.26 4.27
N ALA A 87 1.95 -0.76 4.69
CA ALA A 87 3.40 -0.63 4.93
C ALA A 87 4.17 0.00 3.75
N PRO A 88 4.13 -0.55 2.52
CA PRO A 88 4.85 0.06 1.40
C PRO A 88 4.26 1.40 0.97
N MET A 89 2.95 1.63 1.14
CA MET A 89 2.32 2.92 0.84
C MET A 89 2.86 4.03 1.74
N ARG A 90 3.06 3.73 3.02
CA ARG A 90 3.74 4.62 3.96
C ARG A 90 5.16 4.95 3.51
N ALA A 91 5.94 3.97 3.04
CA ALA A 91 7.28 4.23 2.51
C ALA A 91 7.25 5.16 1.29
N ILE A 92 6.36 4.89 0.33
CA ILE A 92 6.17 5.70 -0.88
C ILE A 92 5.75 7.14 -0.53
N LEU A 93 4.79 7.31 0.39
CA LEU A 93 4.30 8.64 0.79
C LEU A 93 5.33 9.43 1.58
N ARG A 94 6.15 8.79 2.43
CA ARG A 94 7.28 9.44 3.10
C ARG A 94 8.31 9.94 2.10
N GLU A 95 8.64 9.14 1.09
CA GLU A 95 9.55 9.55 0.02
C GLU A 95 9.00 10.72 -0.79
N ARG A 96 7.73 10.63 -1.20
CA ARG A 96 7.02 11.69 -1.89
C ARG A 96 7.00 12.99 -1.09
N ALA A 97 6.64 12.93 0.19
CA ALA A 97 6.60 14.10 1.06
C ALA A 97 7.98 14.77 1.18
N ALA A 98 9.04 13.98 1.34
CA ALA A 98 10.41 14.49 1.39
C ALA A 98 10.83 15.16 0.07
N ALA A 99 10.51 14.55 -1.07
CA ALA A 99 10.82 15.10 -2.39
C ALA A 99 10.09 16.43 -2.65
N LEU A 100 8.79 16.50 -2.32
CA LEU A 100 7.99 17.72 -2.47
C LEU A 100 8.50 18.84 -1.55
N ALA A 101 8.87 18.52 -0.31
CA ALA A 101 9.43 19.51 0.62
C ALA A 101 10.79 20.05 0.15
N ALA A 102 11.59 19.23 -0.54
CA ALA A 102 12.87 19.65 -1.11
C ALA A 102 12.73 20.47 -2.40
N GLY A 103 11.55 20.49 -3.03
CA GLY A 103 11.33 21.16 -4.32
C GLY A 103 12.08 20.51 -5.49
N ASP A 104 12.43 19.23 -5.38
CA ASP A 104 13.21 18.52 -6.40
C ASP A 104 12.32 18.05 -7.58
N GLU A 105 12.25 18.88 -8.62
CA GLU A 105 11.50 18.57 -9.85
C GLU A 105 12.10 17.39 -10.65
N THR A 106 13.33 16.94 -10.33
CA THR A 106 13.99 15.81 -10.99
C THR A 106 13.73 14.46 -10.31
N ALA A 107 13.21 14.48 -9.07
CA ALA A 107 12.77 13.28 -8.37
C ALA A 107 11.63 12.56 -9.12
N ALA A 108 11.39 11.30 -8.76
CA ALA A 108 10.28 10.48 -9.28
C ALA A 108 8.90 11.18 -9.25
N TRP A 109 8.75 12.20 -8.40
CA TRP A 109 7.50 12.87 -8.11
C TRP A 109 7.30 14.17 -8.89
N GLY A 110 8.34 14.85 -9.38
CA GLY A 110 8.17 16.16 -10.04
C GLY A 110 7.30 17.13 -9.21
N SER A 111 6.37 17.84 -9.85
CA SER A 111 5.38 18.67 -9.13
C SER A 111 4.16 17.86 -8.67
N ALA A 112 3.57 18.27 -7.53
CA ALA A 112 2.38 17.62 -6.96
C ALA A 112 1.21 17.49 -7.95
N ARG A 113 1.04 18.46 -8.87
CA ARG A 113 0.00 18.44 -9.90
C ARG A 113 0.16 17.30 -10.91
N VAL A 114 1.39 16.89 -11.22
CA VAL A 114 1.70 15.89 -12.26
C VAL A 114 1.68 14.46 -11.68
N SER A 115 1.91 14.33 -10.38
CA SER A 115 2.11 13.03 -9.73
C SER A 115 1.14 12.76 -8.59
N ARG A 116 -0.14 13.10 -8.77
CA ARG A 116 -1.19 12.95 -7.74
C ARG A 116 -1.08 11.61 -6.99
N ALA A 117 -1.20 11.63 -5.67
CA ALA A 117 -1.20 10.43 -4.83
C ALA A 117 -2.57 10.22 -4.18
N THR A 118 -3.20 9.10 -4.49
CA THR A 118 -4.49 8.70 -3.93
C THR A 118 -4.33 7.43 -3.10
N LEU A 119 -4.73 7.45 -1.83
CA LEU A 119 -4.64 6.30 -0.91
C LEU A 119 -6.03 5.74 -0.59
N TYR A 120 -6.21 4.45 -0.85
CA TYR A 120 -7.31 3.63 -0.37
C TYR A 120 -6.79 2.76 0.79
N PHE A 121 -7.11 3.18 2.01
CA PHE A 121 -6.85 2.44 3.24
C PHE A 121 -8.11 1.74 3.73
N GLY A 122 -7.96 0.65 4.47
CA GLY A 122 -9.09 -0.04 5.07
C GLY A 122 -8.74 -0.67 6.41
N CYS A 123 -9.64 -0.58 7.37
CA CYS A 123 -9.49 -1.16 8.70
C CYS A 123 -10.87 -1.59 9.25
N LYS A 124 -10.94 -2.05 10.50
CA LYS A 124 -12.22 -2.42 11.12
C LYS A 124 -12.95 -1.19 11.59
N ARG A 125 -12.32 -0.37 12.44
CA ARG A 125 -12.94 0.81 13.04
C ARG A 125 -11.90 1.93 13.21
N PRO A 126 -12.32 3.21 13.13
CA PRO A 126 -11.41 4.34 13.30
C PRO A 126 -10.72 4.37 14.67
N ASP A 127 -11.40 3.93 15.72
CA ASP A 127 -10.95 3.93 17.11
C ASP A 127 -10.16 2.68 17.52
N LEU A 128 -9.91 1.76 16.58
CA LEU A 128 -9.32 0.45 16.89
C LEU A 128 -8.01 0.19 16.15
N ASP A 129 -8.06 0.22 14.82
CA ASP A 129 -6.99 -0.29 13.97
C ASP A 129 -6.73 0.61 12.75
N HIS A 130 -7.02 1.90 12.89
CA HIS A 130 -6.66 2.92 11.89
C HIS A 130 -5.18 3.28 11.99
N LEU A 131 -4.33 2.39 11.47
CA LEU A 131 -2.88 2.54 11.47
C LEU A 131 -2.45 3.84 10.79
N TYR A 132 -1.56 4.60 11.44
CA TYR A 132 -0.94 5.83 10.89
C TYR A 132 -1.93 6.93 10.48
N SER A 133 -3.12 6.98 11.08
CA SER A 133 -4.16 7.98 10.76
C SER A 133 -3.62 9.41 10.80
N GLU A 134 -2.87 9.77 11.83
CA GLU A 134 -2.26 11.11 11.98
C GLU A 134 -1.25 11.43 10.88
N GLU A 135 -0.41 10.46 10.48
CA GLU A 135 0.54 10.65 9.37
C GLU A 135 -0.19 10.84 8.04
N MET A 136 -1.24 10.03 7.78
CA MET A 136 -2.04 10.15 6.56
C MET A 136 -2.73 11.50 6.45
N GLU A 137 -3.30 11.98 7.56
CA GLU A 137 -3.93 13.30 7.63
C GLU A 137 -2.92 14.43 7.47
N ALA A 138 -1.74 14.31 8.06
CA ALA A 138 -0.66 15.26 7.88
C ALA A 138 -0.19 15.34 6.41
N TRP A 139 -0.06 14.20 5.71
CA TRP A 139 0.28 14.21 4.28
C TRP A 139 -0.81 14.81 3.42
N ARG A 140 -2.09 14.61 3.79
CA ARG A 140 -3.21 15.24 3.10
C ARG A 140 -3.18 16.76 3.25
N ALA A 141 -3.01 17.23 4.49
CA ALA A 141 -2.88 18.67 4.77
C ALA A 141 -1.64 19.29 4.13
N GLY A 142 -0.52 18.55 4.08
CA GLY A 142 0.75 18.98 3.50
C GLY A 142 0.87 18.80 1.98
N GLY A 143 -0.16 18.31 1.29
CA GLY A 143 -0.16 18.13 -0.17
C GLY A 143 0.66 16.95 -0.70
N ALA A 144 1.20 16.10 0.19
CA ALA A 144 1.85 14.85 -0.20
C ALA A 144 0.83 13.75 -0.56
N LEU A 145 -0.41 13.86 -0.07
CA LEU A 145 -1.52 12.97 -0.39
C LEU A 145 -2.70 13.78 -0.91
N ASP A 146 -3.03 13.62 -2.19
CA ASP A 146 -4.09 14.37 -2.86
C ASP A 146 -5.49 13.90 -2.45
N ALA A 147 -5.65 12.60 -2.20
CA ALA A 147 -6.91 12.03 -1.75
C ALA A 147 -6.70 10.84 -0.80
N LEU A 148 -7.51 10.80 0.25
CA LEU A 148 -7.51 9.73 1.26
C LEU A 148 -8.93 9.15 1.36
N HIS A 149 -9.05 7.87 1.00
CA HIS A 149 -10.28 7.10 1.09
C HIS A 149 -10.10 6.00 2.14
N VAL A 150 -10.92 6.00 3.19
CA VAL A 150 -10.81 5.01 4.28
C VAL A 150 -12.06 4.15 4.36
N ALA A 151 -11.88 2.85 4.19
CA ALA A 151 -12.93 1.84 4.33
C ALA A 151 -12.97 1.29 5.76
N TYR A 152 -14.04 1.56 6.49
CA TYR A 152 -14.27 0.95 7.80
C TYR A 152 -15.19 -0.25 7.68
N SER A 153 -14.65 -1.46 7.82
CA SER A 153 -15.43 -2.69 7.63
C SER A 153 -16.41 -3.01 8.77
N ARG A 154 -16.28 -2.35 9.93
CA ARG A 154 -17.07 -2.61 11.15
C ARG A 154 -17.54 -1.35 11.89
N ALA A 155 -17.50 -0.17 11.25
CA ALA A 155 -18.03 1.07 11.85
C ALA A 155 -19.54 1.26 11.62
N GLN A 156 -20.14 0.46 10.73
CA GLN A 156 -21.56 0.49 10.40
C GLN A 156 -22.11 -0.92 10.16
N LYS A 157 -23.43 -1.05 9.99
CA LYS A 157 -24.13 -2.35 9.87
C LYS A 157 -23.66 -3.17 8.65
N HIS A 158 -23.38 -2.52 7.53
CA HIS A 158 -22.89 -3.17 6.32
C HIS A 158 -21.36 -3.05 6.24
N LYS A 159 -20.69 -4.09 5.72
CA LYS A 159 -19.24 -4.06 5.56
C LYS A 159 -18.87 -3.19 4.35
N VAL A 160 -17.90 -2.31 4.54
CA VAL A 160 -17.30 -1.50 3.48
C VAL A 160 -15.82 -1.85 3.39
N TYR A 161 -15.36 -2.14 2.19
CA TYR A 161 -13.98 -2.48 1.87
C TYR A 161 -13.41 -1.53 0.80
N VAL A 162 -12.09 -1.60 0.58
CA VAL A 162 -11.40 -0.72 -0.37
C VAL A 162 -11.92 -0.87 -1.80
N GLN A 163 -12.28 -2.09 -2.22
CA GLN A 163 -12.87 -2.34 -3.54
C GLN A 163 -14.26 -1.73 -3.73
N ASP A 164 -14.97 -1.46 -2.63
CA ASP A 164 -16.27 -0.78 -2.69
C ASP A 164 -16.06 0.73 -2.90
N LEU A 165 -15.03 1.29 -2.25
CA LEU A 165 -14.63 2.69 -2.43
C LEU A 165 -14.09 2.96 -3.84
N LEU A 166 -13.32 2.03 -4.41
CA LEU A 166 -12.83 2.15 -5.79
C LEU A 166 -13.97 2.30 -6.81
N ARG A 167 -15.08 1.57 -6.60
CA ARG A 167 -16.25 1.58 -7.49
C ARG A 167 -17.19 2.77 -7.29
N ARG A 168 -16.93 3.64 -6.32
CA ARG A 168 -17.82 4.75 -6.01
C ARG A 168 -17.75 5.80 -7.11
N ASP A 169 -18.89 6.15 -7.71
CA ASP A 169 -18.98 6.99 -8.93
C ASP A 169 -18.16 8.29 -8.89
N ALA A 170 -18.15 9.01 -7.77
CA ALA A 170 -17.41 10.26 -7.62
C ALA A 170 -15.89 10.08 -7.71
N ASP A 171 -15.38 8.92 -7.28
CA ASP A 171 -13.95 8.62 -7.22
C ASP A 171 -13.51 7.81 -8.46
N ALA A 172 -14.40 6.99 -9.00
CA ALA A 172 -14.13 6.07 -10.11
C ALA A 172 -13.68 6.79 -11.39
N ALA A 173 -14.34 7.90 -11.76
CA ALA A 173 -13.97 8.65 -12.97
C ALA A 173 -12.58 9.30 -12.84
N ALA A 174 -12.26 9.87 -11.68
CA ALA A 174 -10.96 10.47 -11.40
C ALA A 174 -9.85 9.40 -11.37
N LEU A 175 -10.13 8.26 -10.71
CA LEU A 175 -9.24 7.11 -10.69
C LEU A 175 -8.94 6.59 -12.10
N ALA A 176 -9.97 6.45 -12.95
CA ALA A 176 -9.80 6.02 -14.33
C ALA A 176 -8.93 7.00 -15.14
N ALA A 177 -9.11 8.32 -14.95
CA ALA A 177 -8.29 9.33 -15.59
C ALA A 177 -6.81 9.27 -15.13
N ASP A 178 -6.57 9.15 -13.82
CA ASP A 178 -5.21 9.01 -13.27
C ASP A 178 -4.49 7.78 -13.85
N VAL A 179 -5.20 6.66 -14.00
CA VAL A 179 -4.64 5.39 -14.51
C VAL A 179 -4.45 5.39 -16.04
N LEU A 180 -5.44 5.85 -16.80
CA LEU A 180 -5.43 5.74 -18.27
C LEU A 180 -4.72 6.91 -18.95
N ASP A 181 -5.10 8.13 -18.59
CA ASP A 181 -4.63 9.37 -19.21
C ASP A 181 -3.31 9.80 -18.58
N GLY A 182 -3.25 9.79 -17.25
CA GLY A 182 -2.04 10.09 -16.48
C GLY A 182 -0.96 9.01 -16.53
N LYS A 183 -1.24 7.87 -17.16
CA LYS A 183 -0.37 6.67 -17.16
C LYS A 183 0.08 6.27 -15.76
N GLY A 184 -0.81 6.45 -14.78
CA GLY A 184 -0.51 6.26 -13.37
C GLY A 184 -0.12 4.82 -13.01
N HIS A 185 0.53 4.72 -11.85
CA HIS A 185 0.92 3.46 -11.24
C HIS A 185 -0.08 3.06 -10.15
N VAL A 186 -0.43 1.78 -10.08
CA VAL A 186 -1.32 1.19 -9.08
C VAL A 186 -0.51 0.22 -8.24
N TYR A 187 -0.60 0.36 -6.92
CA TYR A 187 0.13 -0.44 -5.94
C TYR A 187 -0.86 -1.12 -5.00
N VAL A 188 -0.82 -2.45 -4.92
CA VAL A 188 -1.76 -3.26 -4.13
C VAL A 188 -1.04 -4.17 -3.15
N CYS A 189 -1.25 -3.97 -1.85
CA CYS A 189 -0.53 -4.71 -0.82
C CYS A 189 -1.50 -5.23 0.25
N GLY A 190 -1.40 -6.51 0.62
CA GLY A 190 -2.29 -7.11 1.62
C GLY A 190 -2.64 -8.57 1.37
N GLY A 191 -3.86 -8.97 1.76
CA GLY A 191 -4.33 -10.34 1.60
C GLY A 191 -4.61 -10.72 0.14
N THR A 192 -4.38 -11.99 -0.23
CA THR A 192 -4.63 -12.50 -1.59
C THR A 192 -6.08 -12.30 -2.07
N ALA A 193 -7.07 -12.59 -1.21
CA ALA A 193 -8.49 -12.37 -1.53
C ALA A 193 -8.82 -10.88 -1.76
N MET A 194 -8.16 -9.98 -1.03
CA MET A 194 -8.32 -8.54 -1.21
C MET A 194 -7.71 -8.09 -2.54
N GLY A 195 -6.52 -8.58 -2.89
CA GLY A 195 -5.89 -8.27 -4.18
C GLY A 195 -6.74 -8.69 -5.38
N ALA A 196 -7.36 -9.87 -5.34
CA ALA A 196 -8.28 -10.33 -6.38
C ALA A 196 -9.52 -9.42 -6.50
N ALA A 197 -10.12 -9.02 -5.37
CA ALA A 197 -11.27 -8.12 -5.35
C ALA A 197 -10.93 -6.71 -5.87
N VAL A 198 -9.72 -6.21 -5.59
CA VAL A 198 -9.21 -4.94 -6.12
C VAL A 198 -8.98 -5.00 -7.62
N ALA A 199 -8.39 -6.08 -8.14
CA ALA A 199 -8.20 -6.25 -9.59
C ALA A 199 -9.53 -6.23 -10.35
N GLU A 200 -10.55 -6.93 -9.83
CA GLU A 200 -11.90 -6.89 -10.42
C GLU A 200 -12.51 -5.48 -10.33
N ALA A 201 -12.35 -4.78 -9.20
CA ALA A 201 -12.85 -3.41 -9.05
C ALA A 201 -12.18 -2.43 -10.01
N LEU A 202 -10.87 -2.56 -10.20
CA LEU A 202 -10.14 -1.72 -11.16
C LEU A 202 -10.64 -1.99 -12.58
N ALA A 203 -10.84 -3.26 -12.96
CA ALA A 203 -11.42 -3.57 -14.27
C ALA A 203 -12.83 -2.97 -14.45
N ASP A 204 -13.67 -3.00 -13.41
CA ASP A 204 -15.01 -2.39 -13.43
C ASP A 204 -14.93 -0.86 -13.62
N VAL A 205 -13.98 -0.19 -12.96
CA VAL A 205 -13.77 1.27 -13.06
C VAL A 205 -13.22 1.69 -14.43
N LEU A 206 -12.35 0.89 -15.03
CA LEU A 206 -11.73 1.22 -16.31
C LEU A 206 -12.61 0.86 -17.53
N ALA A 207 -13.52 -0.10 -17.39
CA ALA A 207 -14.35 -0.61 -18.48
C ALA A 207 -15.15 0.46 -19.24
N PRO A 208 -15.79 1.47 -18.59
CA PRO A 208 -16.51 2.51 -19.31
C PRO A 208 -15.63 3.36 -20.25
N LYS A 209 -14.33 3.46 -19.97
CA LYS A 209 -13.37 4.21 -20.79
C LYS A 209 -12.68 3.36 -21.85
N LEU A 210 -12.57 2.05 -21.61
CA LEU A 210 -11.92 1.09 -22.51
C LEU A 210 -12.91 0.32 -23.40
N GLY A 211 -14.21 0.55 -23.25
CA GLY A 211 -15.27 -0.03 -24.09
C GLY A 211 -15.86 -1.32 -23.53
N SER A 212 -15.04 -2.19 -22.91
CA SER A 212 -15.53 -3.41 -22.27
C SER A 212 -14.72 -3.81 -21.03
N ARG A 213 -15.33 -4.69 -20.22
CA ARG A 213 -14.65 -5.29 -19.06
C ARG A 213 -13.50 -6.21 -19.47
N SER A 214 -13.59 -6.83 -20.65
CA SER A 214 -12.51 -7.67 -21.18
C SER A 214 -11.29 -6.83 -21.53
N ASP A 215 -11.51 -5.70 -22.21
CA ASP A 215 -10.44 -4.76 -22.58
C ASP A 215 -9.80 -4.14 -21.34
N ALA A 216 -10.60 -3.84 -20.31
CA ALA A 216 -10.09 -3.36 -19.04
C ALA A 216 -9.19 -4.39 -18.32
N LYS A 217 -9.57 -5.68 -18.32
CA LYS A 217 -8.73 -6.74 -17.76
C LYS A 217 -7.42 -6.88 -18.53
N ALA A 218 -7.48 -6.90 -19.86
CA ALA A 218 -6.29 -6.95 -20.70
C ALA A 218 -5.36 -5.74 -20.46
N TYR A 219 -5.94 -4.55 -20.21
CA TYR A 219 -5.17 -3.36 -19.86
C TYR A 219 -4.48 -3.49 -18.50
N VAL A 220 -5.17 -3.99 -17.47
CA VAL A 220 -4.55 -4.24 -16.15
C VAL A 220 -3.42 -5.28 -16.24
N ASP A 221 -3.59 -6.32 -17.05
CA ASP A 221 -2.54 -7.31 -17.31
C ASP A 221 -1.32 -6.68 -18.01
N ASP A 222 -1.54 -5.76 -18.95
CA ASP A 222 -0.47 -4.99 -19.59
C ASP A 222 0.22 -4.05 -18.59
N MET A 223 -0.53 -3.38 -17.72
CA MET A 223 0.03 -2.57 -16.63
C MET A 223 0.94 -3.41 -15.73
N GLN A 224 0.57 -4.65 -15.43
CA GLN A 224 1.40 -5.54 -14.62
C GLN A 224 2.70 -5.91 -15.34
N LYS A 225 2.65 -6.22 -16.64
CA LYS A 225 3.84 -6.51 -17.46
C LYS A 225 4.77 -5.30 -17.61
N THR A 226 4.20 -4.10 -17.68
CA THR A 226 4.93 -2.84 -17.83
C THR A 226 5.37 -2.21 -16.49
N GLY A 227 5.08 -2.86 -15.36
CA GLY A 227 5.47 -2.38 -14.03
C GLY A 227 4.65 -1.20 -13.50
N ARG A 228 3.51 -0.90 -14.12
CA ARG A 228 2.55 0.12 -13.66
C ARG A 228 1.48 -0.45 -12.74
N TYR A 229 1.26 -1.75 -12.70
CA TYR A 229 0.43 -2.41 -11.68
C TYR A 229 1.32 -3.36 -10.86
N VAL A 230 1.55 -3.01 -9.60
CA VAL A 230 2.45 -3.73 -8.70
C VAL A 230 1.66 -4.30 -7.53
N GLN A 231 1.86 -5.58 -7.24
CA GLN A 231 1.18 -6.24 -6.12
C GLN A 231 2.14 -7.08 -5.27
N GLU A 232 1.95 -7.00 -3.95
CA GLU A 232 2.61 -7.86 -2.95
C GLU A 232 1.51 -8.40 -2.04
N LEU A 233 1.14 -9.66 -2.27
CA LEU A 233 0.03 -10.31 -1.60
C LEU A 233 0.52 -11.48 -0.73
N TRP A 234 -0.08 -11.66 0.43
CA TRP A 234 0.18 -12.78 1.33
C TRP A 234 -1.11 -13.45 1.78
N ALA A 235 -0.97 -14.69 2.25
CA ALA A 235 -2.02 -15.50 2.84
C ALA A 235 -1.97 -15.45 4.36
#